data_AF-Q27190-F1
#
_entry.id   AF-Q27190-F1
#
_cell.length_a   1.000
_cell.length_b   1.000
_cell.length_c   1.000
_cell.angle_alpha   90.00
_cell.angle_beta   90.00
_cell.angle_gamma   90.00
#
_symmetry.space_group_name_H-M   'P 1'
#
loop_
_entity.id
_entity.type
_entity.pdbx_description
1 polymer ?
#
loop_
_entity_poly.entity_id
_entity_poly.type
_entity_poly.pdbx_seq_one_letter_code
_entity_poly.pdbx_strand_id
1 'polypeptide(L)'
;SVYGVTFVGARKQIYKQLRDKDFLTEEESYEASYYLAQTTLDCIKDLFSSAHYIKKWLIDCAGLIANTSNPVSWITPMGLPVVQPYRSKGSLDVINTVIQKIAIESDSDRLPINKSKQRSAFPPNFIHSLDSTHLMYTAMECIKRGMHFAAVHDS
;
A
#
# COMPACT_ATOMS: atom_id res chain seq x y z
N SER A 1 11.31 -3.84 3.18
CA SER A 1 9.94 -4.37 3.31
C SER A 1 9.37 -4.66 1.93
N VAL A 2 8.79 -5.84 1.74
CA VAL A 2 8.13 -6.28 0.49
C VAL A 2 7.01 -5.28 0.09
N TYR A 3 6.34 -4.67 1.07
CA TYR A 3 5.23 -3.74 0.88
C TYR A 3 5.63 -2.26 0.76
N GLY A 4 6.93 -1.93 0.67
CA GLY A 4 7.36 -0.55 0.39
C GLY A 4 7.37 0.44 1.53
N VAL A 5 7.59 -0.04 2.76
CA VAL A 5 7.91 0.81 3.91
C VAL A 5 9.16 1.67 3.61
N THR A 6 9.04 2.99 3.80
CA THR A 6 10.17 3.94 3.71
C THR A 6 11.06 3.86 4.94
N PHE A 7 12.29 4.38 4.88
CA PHE A 7 13.19 4.45 6.05
C PHE A 7 12.51 5.08 7.27
N VAL A 8 11.80 6.20 7.07
CA VAL A 8 11.07 6.88 8.13
C VAL A 8 9.97 5.99 8.73
N GLY A 9 9.24 5.26 7.88
CA GLY A 9 8.22 4.31 8.33
C GLY A 9 8.82 3.16 9.13
N ALA A 10 9.91 2.56 8.64
CA ALA A 10 10.59 1.44 9.29
C ALA A 10 11.16 1.85 10.66
N ARG A 11 11.83 3.00 10.73
CA ARG A 11 12.34 3.56 11.98
C ARG A 11 11.24 3.78 13.00
N LYS A 12 10.11 4.38 12.60
CA LYS A 12 8.96 4.60 13.49
C LYS A 12 8.37 3.29 14.02
N GLN A 13 8.27 2.26 13.17
CA GLN A 13 7.78 0.94 13.58
C GLN A 13 8.72 0.29 14.60
N ILE A 14 10.04 0.31 14.34
CA ILE A 14 11.05 -0.23 15.25
C ILE A 14 11.08 0.55 16.57
N TYR A 15 11.07 1.89 16.50
CA TYR A 15 11.04 2.75 17.68
C TYR A 15 9.85 2.44 18.59
N LYS A 16 8.66 2.24 18.01
CA LYS A 16 7.46 1.84 18.77
C LYS A 16 7.70 0.51 19.51
N GLN A 17 8.25 -0.50 18.82
CA GLN A 17 8.55 -1.80 19.41
C GLN A 17 9.64 -1.73 20.51
N LEU A 18 10.63 -0.86 20.36
CA LEU A 18 11.67 -0.65 21.39
C LEU A 18 11.08 0.01 22.64
N ARG A 19 10.24 1.03 22.45
CA ARG A 19 9.54 1.70 23.56
C ARG A 19 8.64 0.76 24.34
N ASP A 20 7.91 -0.12 23.66
CA ASP A 20 6.98 -1.05 24.32
C ASP A 20 7.71 -2.07 25.23
N LYS A 21 9.03 -2.21 25.11
CA LYS A 21 9.85 -3.11 25.95
C LYS A 21 10.51 -2.43 27.16
N ASP A 22 10.44 -1.11 27.26
CA ASP A 22 10.83 -0.30 28.43
C ASP A 22 12.22 -0.62 29.04
N PHE A 23 13.22 -0.93 28.22
CA PHE A 23 14.59 -1.24 28.66
C PHE A 23 15.64 -0.19 28.24
N LEU A 24 15.23 0.83 27.49
CA LEU A 24 16.07 1.92 26.98
C LEU A 24 15.41 3.26 27.30
N THR A 25 16.21 4.31 27.48
CA THR A 25 15.72 5.69 27.51
C THR A 25 15.13 6.10 26.16
N GLU A 26 14.41 7.24 26.11
CA GLU A 26 13.85 7.74 24.84
C GLU A 26 14.92 8.06 23.80
N GLU A 27 16.06 8.60 24.23
CA GLU A 27 17.19 8.96 23.37
C GLU A 27 17.88 7.71 22.83
N GLU A 28 18.18 6.72 23.69
CA GLU A 28 18.74 5.44 23.28
C GLU A 28 17.79 4.68 22.34
N SER A 29 16.49 4.71 22.62
CA SER A 29 15.48 4.11 21.75
C SER A 29 15.48 4.76 20.36
N TYR A 30 15.67 6.08 20.30
CA TYR A 30 15.71 6.82 19.04
C TYR A 30 16.93 6.42 18.22
N GLU A 31 18.13 6.47 18.81
CA GLU A 31 19.38 6.10 18.14
C GLU A 31 19.39 4.62 17.72
N ALA A 32 18.98 3.72 18.61
CA ALA A 32 18.86 2.29 18.30
C ALA A 32 17.87 2.05 17.15
N SER A 33 16.72 2.76 17.13
CA SER A 33 15.75 2.63 16.04
C SER A 33 16.33 3.05 14.69
N TYR A 34 17.21 4.06 14.66
CA TYR A 34 17.84 4.53 13.45
C TYR A 34 18.81 3.48 12.89
N TYR A 35 19.72 3.00 13.75
CA TYR A 35 20.68 1.95 13.39
C TYR A 35 19.96 0.68 12.92
N LEU A 36 19.01 0.17 13.71
CA LEU A 36 18.26 -1.03 13.38
C LEU A 36 17.45 -0.88 12.09
N ALA A 37 16.84 0.28 11.84
CA ALA A 37 16.12 0.52 10.58
C ALA A 37 17.05 0.48 9.37
N GLN A 38 18.24 1.08 9.47
CA GLN A 38 19.23 1.07 8.40
C GLN A 38 19.70 -0.36 8.10
N THR A 39 20.20 -1.07 9.12
CA THR A 39 20.68 -2.45 9.00
C THR A 39 19.59 -3.38 8.46
N THR A 40 18.38 -3.30 9.01
CA THR A 40 17.26 -4.14 8.58
C THR A 40 16.91 -3.89 7.10
N LEU A 41 16.87 -2.63 6.66
CA LEU A 41 16.56 -2.33 5.27
C LEU A 41 17.66 -2.76 4.32
N ASP A 42 18.93 -2.67 4.73
CA ASP A 42 20.05 -3.14 3.92
C ASP A 42 20.06 -4.67 3.79
N CYS A 43 19.88 -5.41 4.90
CA CYS A 43 19.72 -6.87 4.85
C CYS A 43 18.54 -7.32 3.97
N ILE A 44 17.41 -6.60 4.00
CA ILE A 44 16.24 -6.94 3.17
C ILE A 44 16.53 -6.71 1.68
N LYS A 45 17.30 -5.67 1.32
CA LYS A 45 17.66 -5.42 -0.08
C LYS A 45 18.47 -6.59 -0.64
N ASP A 46 19.40 -7.09 0.14
CA ASP A 46 20.27 -8.20 -0.27
C ASP A 46 19.51 -9.52 -0.39
N LEU A 47 18.61 -9.80 0.56
CA LEU A 47 17.86 -11.06 0.61
C LEU A 47 16.81 -11.20 -0.51
N PHE A 48 16.23 -10.08 -0.99
CA PHE A 48 15.08 -10.10 -1.91
C PHE A 48 15.32 -9.32 -3.21
N SER A 49 16.47 -9.55 -3.84
CA SER A 49 16.83 -8.91 -5.11
C SER A 49 15.76 -9.11 -6.20
N SER A 50 15.28 -10.34 -6.43
CA SER A 50 14.23 -10.64 -7.42
C SER A 50 12.92 -9.89 -7.17
N ALA A 51 12.44 -9.85 -5.92
CA ALA A 51 11.22 -9.12 -5.57
C ALA A 51 11.39 -7.60 -5.77
N HIS A 52 12.60 -7.08 -5.51
CA HIS A 52 12.93 -5.69 -5.80
C HIS A 52 12.87 -5.38 -7.30
N TYR A 53 13.39 -6.27 -8.14
CA TYR A 53 13.31 -6.13 -9.60
C TYR A 53 11.87 -6.09 -10.10
N ILE A 54 11.02 -7.02 -9.65
CA ILE A 54 9.59 -7.06 -10.02
C ILE A 54 8.90 -5.78 -9.56
N LYS A 55 9.13 -5.36 -8.32
CA LYS A 55 8.56 -4.12 -7.78
C LYS A 55 8.97 -2.90 -8.62
N LYS A 56 10.25 -2.80 -8.97
CA LYS A 56 10.76 -1.71 -9.81
C LYS A 56 10.08 -1.72 -11.18
N TRP A 57 10.00 -2.89 -11.81
CA TRP A 57 9.30 -3.06 -13.09
C TRP A 57 7.84 -2.61 -13.01
N LEU A 58 7.10 -2.98 -11.96
CA LEU A 58 5.73 -2.52 -11.74
C LEU A 58 5.66 -0.98 -11.62
N ILE A 59 6.55 -0.35 -10.85
CA ILE A 59 6.61 1.11 -10.69
C ILE A 59 6.88 1.82 -12.03
N ASP A 60 7.73 1.25 -12.87
CA ASP A 60 8.09 1.79 -14.18
C ASP A 60 6.90 1.68 -15.15
N CYS A 61 6.23 0.51 -15.20
CA CYS A 61 4.99 0.33 -15.96
C CYS A 61 3.90 1.32 -15.53
N ALA A 62 3.65 1.46 -14.23
CA ALA A 62 2.69 2.43 -13.71
C ALA A 62 3.07 3.87 -14.08
N GLY A 63 4.37 4.18 -14.17
CA GLY A 63 4.85 5.49 -14.60
C GLY A 63 4.54 5.78 -16.06
N LEU A 64 4.77 4.81 -16.94
CA LEU A 64 4.43 4.92 -18.36
C LEU A 64 2.93 5.10 -18.56
N ILE A 65 2.10 4.29 -17.89
CA ILE A 65 0.64 4.37 -17.96
C ILE A 65 0.16 5.73 -17.45
N ALA A 66 0.59 6.16 -16.26
CA ALA A 66 0.18 7.42 -15.68
C ALA A 66 0.61 8.64 -16.51
N ASN A 67 1.68 8.53 -17.32
CA ASN A 67 2.07 9.59 -18.24
C ASN A 67 1.10 9.76 -19.41
N THR A 68 0.30 8.74 -19.74
CA THR A 68 -0.82 8.84 -20.70
C THR A 68 -2.09 9.45 -20.09
N SER A 69 -2.04 9.88 -18.83
CA SER A 69 -3.18 10.41 -18.06
C SER A 69 -4.30 9.40 -17.78
N ASN A 70 -4.05 8.11 -17.99
CA ASN A 70 -4.95 7.02 -17.63
C ASN A 70 -4.59 6.43 -16.27
N PRO A 71 -5.59 6.05 -15.44
CA PRO A 71 -5.33 5.33 -14.20
C PRO A 71 -4.76 3.94 -14.50
N VAL A 72 -3.90 3.45 -13.61
CA VAL A 72 -3.41 2.08 -13.71
C VAL A 72 -4.58 1.13 -13.43
N SER A 73 -4.76 0.17 -14.34
CA SER A 73 -5.81 -0.84 -14.26
C SER A 73 -5.31 -2.19 -14.75
N TRP A 74 -5.87 -3.26 -14.20
CA TRP A 74 -5.55 -4.64 -14.57
C TRP A 74 -6.75 -5.54 -14.30
N ILE A 75 -6.65 -6.79 -14.73
CA ILE A 75 -7.64 -7.84 -14.46
C ILE A 75 -6.96 -8.87 -13.55
N THR A 76 -7.62 -9.23 -12.44
CA THR A 76 -7.09 -10.29 -11.56
C THR A 76 -7.15 -11.65 -12.27
N PRO A 77 -6.40 -12.68 -11.80
CA PRO A 77 -6.49 -14.02 -12.38
C PRO A 77 -7.88 -14.67 -12.28
N MET A 78 -8.83 -14.08 -11.53
CA MET A 78 -10.23 -14.51 -11.46
C MET A 78 -11.16 -13.71 -12.38
N GLY A 79 -10.63 -12.78 -13.18
CA GLY A 79 -11.41 -11.95 -14.09
C GLY A 79 -11.99 -10.67 -13.48
N LEU A 80 -11.61 -10.29 -12.25
CA LEU A 80 -12.10 -9.06 -11.63
C LEU A 80 -11.29 -7.85 -12.16
N PRO A 81 -11.93 -6.85 -12.79
CA PRO A 81 -11.23 -5.61 -13.16
C PRO A 81 -10.91 -4.78 -11.91
N VAL A 82 -9.67 -4.31 -11.82
CA VAL A 82 -9.18 -3.43 -10.75
C VAL A 82 -8.67 -2.13 -11.37
N VAL A 83 -9.09 -1.00 -10.81
CA VAL A 83 -8.68 0.34 -11.23
C VAL A 83 -8.19 1.11 -10.01
N GLN A 84 -7.02 1.73 -10.09
CA GLN A 84 -6.52 2.57 -9.00
C GLN A 84 -7.28 3.90 -8.94
N PRO A 85 -7.93 4.24 -7.81
CA PRO A 85 -8.77 5.44 -7.69
C PRO A 85 -7.97 6.72 -7.42
N TYR A 86 -6.64 6.69 -7.52
CA TYR A 86 -5.80 7.80 -7.08
C TYR A 86 -5.86 8.97 -8.05
N ARG A 87 -6.68 9.96 -7.70
CA ARG A 87 -6.84 11.23 -8.41
C ARG A 87 -6.23 12.39 -7.62
N SER A 88 -5.96 13.47 -8.34
CA SER A 88 -5.54 14.73 -7.75
C SER A 88 -6.70 15.35 -7.01
N LYS A 89 -6.40 16.15 -6.00
CA LYS A 89 -7.42 16.78 -5.17
C LYS A 89 -8.36 17.65 -6.00
N GLY A 90 -9.65 17.54 -5.72
CA GLY A 90 -10.67 18.37 -6.33
C GLY A 90 -10.65 19.80 -5.79
N SER A 91 -11.50 20.66 -6.36
CA SER A 91 -11.78 21.95 -5.74
C SER A 91 -12.43 21.75 -4.37
N LEU A 92 -12.08 22.64 -3.44
CA LEU A 92 -12.74 22.73 -2.13
C LEU A 92 -13.94 23.65 -2.27
N ASP A 93 -15.13 23.06 -2.17
CA ASP A 93 -16.38 23.81 -2.13
C ASP A 93 -16.68 24.17 -0.68
N VAL A 94 -16.75 25.49 -0.41
CA VAL A 94 -17.05 25.99 0.93
C VAL A 94 -18.55 26.25 1.05
N ILE A 95 -19.22 25.40 1.82
CA ILE A 95 -20.64 25.51 2.12
C ILE A 95 -20.81 26.27 3.43
N ASN A 96 -21.46 27.44 3.35
CA ASN A 96 -21.84 28.18 4.55
C ASN A 96 -23.11 27.55 5.14
N THR A 97 -23.00 26.98 6.34
CA THR A 97 -24.16 26.53 7.11
C THR A 97 -24.52 27.55 8.19
N VAL A 98 -25.66 27.36 8.86
CA VAL A 98 -26.10 28.22 9.97
C VAL A 98 -25.11 28.21 11.14
N ILE A 99 -24.36 27.12 11.33
CA ILE A 99 -23.42 26.95 12.45
C ILE A 99 -21.99 27.34 12.07
N GLN A 100 -21.52 26.86 10.91
CA GLN A 100 -20.14 27.06 10.48
C GLN A 100 -19.95 26.87 8.97
N LYS A 101 -18.76 27.20 8.47
CA LYS A 101 -18.36 26.91 7.09
C LYS A 101 -17.78 25.50 7.01
N ILE A 102 -18.30 24.68 6.11
CA ILE A 102 -17.81 23.34 5.83
C ILE A 102 -17.12 23.36 4.48
N ALA A 103 -15.85 22.96 4.43
CA ALA A 103 -15.13 22.77 3.17
C ALA A 103 -15.24 21.29 2.76
N ILE A 104 -15.86 21.04 1.61
CA ILE A 104 -16.00 19.70 1.03
C ILE A 104 -15.08 19.62 -0.18
N GLU A 105 -14.22 18.61 -0.22
CA GLU A 105 -13.41 18.33 -1.40
C GLU A 105 -14.28 17.56 -2.40
N SER A 106 -14.39 18.08 -3.62
CA SER A 106 -15.06 17.36 -4.70
C SER A 106 -14.31 16.06 -5.01
N ASP A 107 -15.01 14.93 -4.92
CA ASP A 107 -14.50 13.62 -5.35
C ASP A 107 -15.19 13.25 -6.65
N SER A 108 -14.43 13.14 -7.74
CA SER A 108 -14.97 12.87 -9.07
C SER A 108 -14.01 12.08 -9.92
N ASP A 109 -14.56 11.13 -10.68
CA ASP A 109 -13.81 10.37 -11.69
C ASP A 109 -13.33 11.20 -12.89
N ARG A 110 -13.75 12.46 -12.97
CA ARG A 110 -13.25 13.41 -13.97
C ARG A 110 -11.96 14.10 -13.55
N LEU A 111 -11.58 14.00 -12.27
CA LEU A 111 -10.37 14.63 -11.79
C LEU A 111 -9.11 14.00 -12.42
N PRO A 112 -8.09 14.82 -12.71
CA PRO A 112 -6.84 14.33 -13.27
C PRO A 112 -6.16 13.37 -12.29
N ILE A 113 -5.57 12.31 -12.82
CA ILE A 113 -4.94 11.27 -11.98
C ILE A 113 -3.76 11.83 -11.17
N ASN A 114 -3.53 11.26 -9.99
CA ASN A 114 -2.32 11.55 -9.21
C ASN A 114 -1.20 10.59 -9.63
N LYS A 115 -0.34 11.02 -10.56
CA LYS A 115 0.72 10.18 -11.13
C LYS A 115 1.66 9.57 -10.08
N SER A 116 2.01 10.33 -9.04
CA SER A 116 2.92 9.87 -7.98
C SER A 116 2.28 8.76 -7.13
N LYS A 117 1.00 8.92 -6.75
CA LYS A 117 0.27 7.89 -6.00
C LYS A 117 0.00 6.65 -6.84
N GLN A 118 -0.38 6.80 -8.11
CA GLN A 118 -0.56 5.67 -9.03
C GLN A 118 0.70 4.79 -9.08
N ARG A 119 1.87 5.41 -9.28
CA ARG A 119 3.16 4.70 -9.29
C ARG A 119 3.51 4.02 -7.98
N SER A 120 3.44 4.76 -6.87
CA SER A 120 3.89 4.25 -5.57
C SER A 120 2.96 3.18 -4.98
N ALA A 121 1.66 3.24 -5.27
CA ALA A 121 0.66 2.31 -4.76
C ALA A 121 0.42 1.10 -5.67
N PHE A 122 0.91 1.09 -6.91
CA PHE A 122 0.66 -0.04 -7.82
C PHE A 122 1.25 -1.36 -7.34
N PRO A 123 2.53 -1.45 -6.92
CA PRO A 123 3.08 -2.71 -6.43
C PRO A 123 2.30 -3.33 -5.26
N PRO A 124 2.01 -2.62 -4.15
CA PRO A 124 1.26 -3.22 -3.04
C PRO A 124 -0.17 -3.62 -3.45
N ASN A 125 -0.87 -2.79 -4.24
CA ASN A 125 -2.24 -3.12 -4.68
C ASN A 125 -2.26 -4.35 -5.59
N PHE A 126 -1.26 -4.51 -6.46
CA PHE A 126 -1.14 -5.69 -7.31
C PHE A 126 -0.96 -6.95 -6.48
N ILE A 127 -0.05 -6.95 -5.50
CA ILE A 127 0.16 -8.10 -4.59
C ILE A 127 -1.11 -8.41 -3.79
N HIS A 128 -1.76 -7.40 -3.20
CA HIS A 128 -3.01 -7.62 -2.46
C HIS A 128 -4.13 -8.21 -3.35
N SER A 129 -4.15 -7.87 -4.65
CA SER A 129 -5.09 -8.47 -5.58
C SER A 129 -4.81 -9.96 -5.85
N LEU A 130 -3.53 -10.36 -5.82
CA LEU A 130 -3.13 -11.76 -5.90
C LEU A 130 -3.46 -12.52 -4.62
N ASP A 131 -3.23 -11.93 -3.46
CA ASP A 131 -3.57 -12.52 -2.16
C ASP A 131 -5.08 -12.76 -2.07
N SER A 132 -5.89 -11.77 -2.48
CA SER A 132 -7.35 -11.89 -2.54
C SER A 132 -7.81 -12.96 -3.52
N THR A 133 -7.12 -13.08 -4.67
CA THR A 133 -7.38 -14.12 -5.67
C THR A 133 -7.09 -15.52 -5.10
N HIS A 134 -5.94 -15.67 -4.45
CA HIS A 134 -5.54 -16.92 -3.81
C HIS A 134 -6.52 -17.33 -2.70
N LEU A 135 -6.91 -16.37 -1.86
CA LEU A 135 -7.90 -16.58 -0.81
C LEU A 135 -9.23 -17.10 -1.38
N MET A 136 -9.72 -16.45 -2.44
CA MET A 136 -10.98 -16.81 -3.05
C MET A 136 -10.92 -18.19 -3.73
N TYR A 137 -9.83 -18.52 -4.43
CA TYR A 137 -9.64 -19.87 -4.97
C TYR A 137 -9.60 -20.95 -3.88
N THR A 138 -8.96 -20.65 -2.75
CA THR A 138 -8.93 -21.55 -1.59
C THR A 138 -10.34 -21.76 -1.04
N ALA A 139 -11.10 -20.68 -0.83
CA ALA A 139 -12.49 -20.74 -0.37
C ALA A 139 -13.38 -21.59 -1.31
N MET A 140 -13.24 -21.40 -2.63
CA MET A 140 -13.97 -22.19 -3.62
C MET A 140 -13.65 -23.68 -3.53
N GLU A 141 -12.39 -24.04 -3.32
CA GLU A 141 -11.98 -25.44 -3.16
C GLU A 141 -12.48 -26.05 -1.85
N CYS A 142 -12.46 -25.29 -0.75
CA CYS A 142 -13.04 -25.72 0.52
C CYS A 142 -14.53 -26.04 0.39
N ILE A 143 -15.30 -25.17 -0.27
CA ILE A 143 -16.73 -25.38 -0.54
C ILE A 143 -16.96 -26.67 -1.36
N LYS A 144 -16.16 -26.89 -2.41
CA LYS A 144 -16.27 -28.12 -3.23
C LYS A 144 -16.03 -29.40 -2.42
N ARG A 145 -15.20 -29.33 -1.38
CA ARG A 145 -14.90 -30.46 -0.46
C ARG A 145 -15.87 -30.56 0.71
N GLY A 146 -16.91 -29.72 0.77
CA GLY A 146 -17.86 -29.68 1.88
C GLY A 146 -17.26 -29.16 3.18
N MET A 147 -16.17 -28.38 3.12
CA MET A 147 -15.56 -27.75 4.28
C MET A 147 -16.11 -26.34 4.49
N HIS A 148 -16.43 -25.99 5.73
CA HIS A 148 -16.72 -24.61 6.10
C HIS A 148 -15.42 -23.81 6.10
N PHE A 149 -15.42 -22.66 5.42
CA PHE A 149 -14.25 -21.80 5.29
C PHE A 149 -14.60 -20.37 5.71
N ALA A 150 -13.76 -19.81 6.57
CA ALA A 150 -13.78 -18.41 6.97
C ALA A 150 -12.33 -17.94 7.05
N ALA A 151 -12.07 -16.70 6.64
CA ALA A 151 -10.73 -16.15 6.60
C ALA A 151 -10.76 -14.65 6.86
N VAL A 152 -9.66 -14.13 7.41
CA VAL A 152 -9.40 -12.71 7.59
C VAL A 152 -8.12 -12.37 6.83
N HIS A 153 -8.29 -11.98 5.57
CA HIS A 153 -7.20 -11.74 4.62
C HIS A 153 -6.22 -12.94 4.51
N ASP A 154 -5.07 -12.87 5.17
CA ASP A 154 -4.02 -13.89 5.17
C ASP A 154 -4.11 -14.89 6.34
N SER A 155 -5.15 -14.78 7.18
CA SER A 155 -5.47 -15.70 8.29
C SER A 155 -6.64 -16.63 8.01
#